data_AF-A0A934V6G6-F1
#
_entry.id   AF-A0A934V6G6-F1
#
_cell.length_a   1.000
_cell.length_b   1.000
_cell.length_c   1.000
_cell.angle_alpha   90.00
_cell.angle_beta   90.00
_cell.angle_gamma   90.00
#
_symmetry.space_group_name_H-M   'P 1'
#
loop_
_entity.id
_entity.type
_entity.pdbx_description
1 polymer ?
#
loop_
_entity_poly.entity_id
_entity_poly.type
_entity_poly.pdbx_seq_one_letter_code
_entity_poly.pdbx_strand_id
1 'polypeptide(L)'
;MTDRLNRRAMIRSAAGVGAAGVGGLALGGTAHAAPSLVNDDGTPVLTPQQFGAVADGEADDTAAIQAAINAVRSQLTKVLVFPPGLYKVTSTLVVGDHEEESDDNLNRFVMRGYGMFGEEPSKIRFHHDGIGIRWEASLGGIHGMAFDAPVKTDSNVGIHVVRKVNIDDTDMTIDETSFLRFNCAVRSVGRGFLFTANKIAVCTTGIDISWPTGEELEGGVVHLPPYGLRKWLITDNHFHSNFDAIVFNGPPDAEFRGAVISNNLLDIGRRLFKGSLTNSTISGNVVENGTGNAVIEVDHGGHNITITGNVIGGFDTTPGAWNPPTHAIHFSGGVAAKNVTISANSFNWINGSGIRFDEPAEKVSITGNSFDNWNLSNSAVHGAVLMDADATNVAILGNVFSANPRTGALPVRVTGELVASNVVGNATTQSGVVTAGSIAADSFVESVPGRFTRLELTAAKNAAMRVRSTASADIAAADTYGGYLVESRFDAGSGPGIKGGVEVVAVNTSGSAATNLLCATNSTNDVVSFQASVAGLVPPTDNARDIGSAGANIRTVFTRATRLRPYSAADLPPAADAAGALIHVADGDGGQPCLAVSDGTAWRRVPLGDAIS
;
A
#
# COMPACT_ATOMS: atom_id res chain seq x y z
N MET A 1 -33.12 -17.24 11.57
CA MET A 1 -33.27 -15.91 12.19
C MET A 1 -32.06 -15.68 13.05
N THR A 2 -31.18 -14.80 12.58
CA THR A 2 -29.88 -14.44 13.16
C THR A 2 -30.05 -13.14 13.93
N ASP A 3 -29.82 -13.16 15.24
CA ASP A 3 -29.78 -11.93 16.02
C ASP A 3 -28.33 -11.40 16.09
N ARG A 4 -28.21 -10.13 15.73
CA ARG A 4 -26.97 -9.47 15.32
C ARG A 4 -26.32 -8.74 16.50
N LEU A 5 -25.00 -8.86 16.56
CA LEU A 5 -24.10 -7.95 17.27
C LEU A 5 -24.51 -6.48 17.09
N ASN A 6 -24.89 -5.82 18.19
CA ASN A 6 -25.34 -4.44 18.19
C ASN A 6 -24.14 -3.48 18.29
N ARG A 7 -23.50 -3.21 17.14
CA ARG A 7 -22.35 -2.30 16.96
C ARG A 7 -22.60 -0.83 17.35
N ARG A 8 -23.80 -0.47 17.83
CA ARG A 8 -24.18 0.92 18.18
C ARG A 8 -23.84 1.34 19.61
N ALA A 9 -23.40 0.43 20.48
CA ALA A 9 -22.95 0.76 21.84
C ALA A 9 -21.46 1.17 21.91
N MET A 10 -20.65 0.83 20.90
CA MET A 10 -19.19 1.05 20.92
C MET A 10 -18.71 2.42 20.42
N ILE A 11 -19.60 3.32 19.96
CA ILE A 11 -19.22 4.59 19.30
C ILE A 11 -19.65 5.85 20.10
N ARG A 12 -20.22 5.73 21.31
CA ARG A 12 -20.63 6.91 22.10
C ARG A 12 -19.65 7.40 23.18
N SER A 13 -18.41 6.89 23.23
CA SER A 13 -17.37 7.43 24.11
C SER A 13 -16.23 8.16 23.38
N ALA A 14 -16.31 8.31 22.05
CA ALA A 14 -15.31 9.00 21.24
C ALA A 14 -15.87 10.28 20.58
N ALA A 15 -16.38 11.22 21.39
CA ALA A 15 -16.59 12.61 20.97
C ALA A 15 -16.89 13.50 22.19
N GLY A 16 -15.85 14.12 22.75
CA GLY A 16 -15.96 15.07 23.85
C GLY A 16 -14.66 15.85 24.04
N VAL A 17 -14.37 16.70 23.05
CA VAL A 17 -13.32 17.74 22.95
C VAL A 17 -12.71 18.22 24.28
N GLY A 18 -11.37 18.30 24.32
CA GLY A 18 -10.69 19.48 24.87
C GLY A 18 -9.61 19.25 25.95
N ALA A 19 -8.35 19.41 25.53
CA ALA A 19 -7.22 20.03 26.23
C ALA A 19 -6.81 19.59 27.65
N ALA A 20 -5.50 19.36 27.77
CA ALA A 20 -4.63 19.43 28.96
C ALA A 20 -4.69 18.26 29.96
N GLY A 21 -3.52 17.65 30.19
CA GLY A 21 -3.25 16.87 31.40
C GLY A 21 -2.55 15.55 31.15
N VAL A 22 -1.22 15.56 31.30
CA VAL A 22 -0.42 14.37 31.58
C VAL A 22 -1.01 13.67 32.81
N GLY A 23 -1.54 12.45 32.64
CA GLY A 23 -2.12 11.66 33.72
C GLY A 23 -2.09 10.19 33.34
N GLY A 24 -1.27 9.41 34.05
CA GLY A 24 -0.98 8.02 33.74
C GLY A 24 -2.23 7.14 33.64
N LEU A 25 -2.33 6.41 32.54
CA LEU A 25 -3.19 5.25 32.43
C LEU A 25 -2.59 4.14 33.28
N ALA A 26 -3.07 4.02 34.52
CA ALA A 26 -2.88 2.81 35.29
C ALA A 26 -3.70 1.69 34.63
N LEU A 27 -3.02 0.83 33.87
CA LEU A 27 -3.58 -0.46 33.43
C LEU A 27 -3.79 -1.30 34.69
N GLY A 28 -5.05 -1.36 35.16
CA GLY A 28 -5.43 -2.30 36.20
C GLY A 28 -5.31 -3.72 35.67
N GLY A 29 -4.27 -4.44 36.08
CA GLY A 29 -4.15 -5.87 35.83
C GLY A 29 -5.34 -6.58 36.45
N THR A 30 -6.20 -7.18 35.62
CA THR A 30 -7.21 -8.11 36.10
C THR A 30 -6.50 -9.37 36.56
N ALA A 31 -6.50 -9.62 37.86
CA ALA A 31 -6.12 -10.91 38.42
C ALA A 31 -6.94 -12.00 37.72
N HIS A 32 -6.27 -12.88 36.99
CA HIS A 32 -6.94 -14.01 36.34
C HIS A 32 -7.41 -14.97 37.43
N ALA A 33 -8.71 -15.28 37.44
CA ALA A 33 -9.26 -16.31 38.31
C ALA A 33 -8.57 -17.65 38.01
N ALA A 34 -8.25 -18.42 39.06
CA ALA A 34 -7.73 -19.76 38.88
C ALA A 34 -8.71 -20.60 38.03
N PRO A 35 -8.25 -21.32 36.99
CA PRO A 35 -9.10 -22.15 36.16
C PRO A 35 -9.75 -23.24 37.03
N SER A 36 -10.97 -23.62 36.63
CA SER A 36 -11.65 -24.79 37.17
C SER A 36 -10.73 -26.01 37.08
N LEU A 37 -10.63 -26.80 38.15
CA LEU A 37 -9.89 -28.08 38.17
C LEU A 37 -10.64 -29.19 37.41
N VAL A 38 -11.74 -28.84 36.75
CA VAL A 38 -12.60 -29.74 35.99
C VAL A 38 -12.93 -29.07 34.67
N ASN A 39 -12.73 -29.77 33.56
CA ASN A 39 -13.13 -29.38 32.22
C ASN A 39 -14.67 -29.32 32.12
N ASP A 40 -15.20 -28.67 31.09
CA ASP A 40 -16.65 -28.55 30.85
C ASP A 40 -17.35 -29.90 30.66
N ASP A 41 -16.59 -30.95 30.31
CA ASP A 41 -17.06 -32.33 30.17
C ASP A 41 -17.03 -33.14 31.49
N GLY A 42 -16.65 -32.51 32.60
CA GLY A 42 -16.56 -33.15 33.91
C GLY A 42 -15.25 -33.91 34.17
N THR A 43 -14.31 -33.94 33.21
CA THR A 43 -13.00 -34.57 33.42
C THR A 43 -12.06 -33.68 34.24
N PRO A 44 -11.18 -34.24 35.09
CA PRO A 44 -10.23 -33.44 35.85
C PRO A 44 -9.19 -32.81 34.92
N VAL A 45 -8.90 -31.54 35.14
CA VAL A 45 -7.76 -30.86 34.53
C VAL A 45 -6.48 -31.49 35.08
N LEU A 46 -5.62 -31.95 34.17
CA LEU A 46 -4.34 -32.54 34.56
C LEU A 46 -3.26 -31.47 34.65
N THR A 47 -2.36 -31.64 35.62
CA THR A 47 -1.19 -30.77 35.84
C THR A 47 0.06 -31.62 36.08
N PRO A 48 1.27 -31.17 35.71
CA PRO A 48 2.50 -31.90 36.02
C PRO A 48 2.68 -32.21 37.52
N GLN A 49 2.16 -31.35 38.41
CA GLN A 49 2.24 -31.53 39.87
C GLN A 49 1.55 -32.80 40.35
N GLN A 50 0.45 -33.22 39.71
CA GLN A 50 -0.21 -34.50 40.02
C GLN A 50 0.68 -35.72 39.71
N PHE A 51 1.72 -35.53 38.90
CA PHE A 51 2.70 -36.55 38.51
C PHE A 51 4.07 -36.31 39.17
N GLY A 52 4.14 -35.41 40.16
CA GLY A 52 5.34 -35.19 40.97
C GLY A 52 6.26 -34.06 40.49
N ALA A 53 5.83 -33.20 39.56
CA ALA A 53 6.58 -31.99 39.22
C ALA A 53 6.62 -31.02 40.40
N VAL A 54 7.78 -30.43 40.66
CA VAL A 54 8.00 -29.47 41.76
C VAL A 54 7.90 -28.03 41.24
N ALA A 55 8.38 -27.77 40.02
CA ALA A 55 8.37 -26.45 39.39
C ALA A 55 9.11 -25.35 40.18
N ASP A 56 10.21 -25.73 40.86
CA ASP A 56 11.06 -24.83 41.65
C ASP A 56 12.30 -24.31 40.88
N GLY A 57 12.51 -24.78 39.66
CA GLY A 57 13.65 -24.47 38.80
C GLY A 57 14.90 -25.29 39.04
N GLU A 58 14.88 -26.16 40.05
CA GLU A 58 16.04 -26.97 40.48
C GLU A 58 15.80 -28.46 40.24
N ALA A 59 14.63 -28.96 40.67
CA ALA A 59 14.19 -30.33 40.45
C ALA A 59 13.97 -30.60 38.95
N ASP A 60 14.38 -31.79 38.51
CA ASP A 60 14.14 -32.21 37.12
C ASP A 60 12.69 -32.70 36.97
N ASP A 61 11.85 -31.89 36.32
CA ASP A 61 10.43 -32.13 36.14
C ASP A 61 10.13 -32.93 34.87
N THR A 62 11.14 -33.31 34.08
CA THR A 62 10.97 -33.99 32.78
C THR A 62 10.04 -35.19 32.87
N ALA A 63 10.29 -36.12 33.80
CA ALA A 63 9.52 -37.36 33.89
C ALA A 63 8.06 -37.10 34.30
N ALA A 64 7.83 -36.16 35.22
CA ALA A 64 6.50 -35.79 35.67
C ALA A 64 5.69 -35.09 34.55
N ILE A 65 6.32 -34.19 33.80
CA ILE A 65 5.68 -33.52 32.67
C ILE A 65 5.35 -34.54 31.57
N GLN A 66 6.29 -35.43 31.22
CA GLN A 66 6.02 -36.46 30.20
C GLN A 66 4.90 -37.42 30.65
N ALA A 67 4.85 -37.78 31.93
CA ALA A 67 3.76 -38.59 32.47
C ALA A 67 2.42 -37.87 32.38
N ALA A 68 2.38 -36.56 32.65
CA ALA A 68 1.18 -35.75 32.51
C ALA A 68 0.72 -35.65 31.04
N ILE A 69 1.65 -35.42 30.10
CA ILE A 69 1.35 -35.46 28.66
C ILE A 69 0.74 -36.81 28.27
N ASN A 70 1.36 -37.92 28.72
CA ASN A 70 0.87 -39.26 28.43
C ASN A 70 -0.51 -39.54 29.02
N ALA A 71 -0.83 -38.99 30.20
CA ALA A 71 -2.13 -39.17 30.82
C ALA A 71 -3.22 -38.37 30.11
N VAL A 72 -2.97 -37.10 29.77
CA VAL A 72 -3.92 -36.23 29.05
C VAL A 72 -4.35 -36.83 27.72
N ARG A 73 -3.47 -37.58 27.05
CA ARG A 73 -3.81 -38.29 25.80
C ARG A 73 -5.02 -39.22 25.90
N SER A 74 -5.28 -39.78 27.08
CA SER A 74 -6.41 -40.68 27.33
C SER A 74 -7.75 -39.96 27.56
N GLN A 75 -7.74 -38.63 27.65
CA GLN A 75 -8.93 -37.81 27.85
C GLN A 75 -9.56 -37.41 26.51
N LEU A 76 -10.90 -37.26 26.51
CA LEU A 76 -11.63 -36.68 25.38
C LEU A 76 -11.20 -35.21 25.17
N THR A 77 -11.11 -34.45 26.27
CA THR A 77 -10.56 -33.09 26.29
C THR A 77 -9.09 -33.13 26.69
N LYS A 78 -8.19 -32.94 25.71
CA LYS A 78 -6.74 -33.10 25.89
C LYS A 78 -6.04 -31.81 26.34
N VAL A 79 -6.39 -31.29 27.52
CA VAL A 79 -5.80 -30.05 28.07
C VAL A 79 -4.86 -30.35 29.23
N LEU A 80 -3.58 -29.99 29.09
CA LEU A 80 -2.57 -30.01 30.15
C LEU A 80 -2.35 -28.59 30.68
N VAL A 81 -2.68 -28.36 31.95
CA VAL A 81 -2.47 -27.06 32.60
C VAL A 81 -1.14 -27.05 33.35
N PHE A 82 -0.36 -26.00 33.16
CA PHE A 82 0.88 -25.72 33.88
C PHE A 82 0.64 -24.60 34.89
N PRO A 83 0.43 -24.91 36.19
CA PRO A 83 0.44 -23.91 37.26
C PRO A 83 1.67 -22.99 37.21
N PRO A 84 1.60 -21.78 37.80
CA PRO A 84 2.77 -20.94 37.94
C PRO A 84 3.93 -21.67 38.61
N GLY A 85 5.11 -21.58 38.02
CA GLY A 85 6.31 -22.29 38.44
C GLY A 85 7.38 -22.29 37.36
N LEU A 86 8.61 -22.63 37.76
CA LEU A 86 9.75 -22.80 36.86
C LEU A 86 10.06 -24.29 36.74
N TYR A 87 9.73 -24.87 35.61
CA TYR A 87 9.91 -26.29 35.34
C TYR A 87 11.25 -26.52 34.64
N LYS A 88 12.14 -27.27 35.26
CA LYS A 88 13.40 -27.66 34.61
C LYS A 88 13.22 -28.99 33.88
N VAL A 89 13.64 -29.01 32.62
CA VAL A 89 13.52 -30.18 31.74
C VAL A 89 14.90 -30.54 31.20
N THR A 90 15.35 -31.77 31.38
CA THR A 90 16.70 -32.24 30.97
C THR A 90 16.70 -33.13 29.73
N SER A 91 15.53 -33.43 29.15
CA SER A 91 15.41 -34.12 27.86
C SER A 91 14.14 -33.72 27.10
N THR A 92 14.12 -33.98 25.79
CA THR A 92 13.00 -33.64 24.90
C THR A 92 11.67 -34.20 25.41
N LEU A 93 10.68 -33.32 25.53
CA LEU A 93 9.29 -33.72 25.74
C LEU A 93 8.63 -34.06 24.40
N VAL A 94 7.79 -35.09 24.40
CA VAL A 94 7.11 -35.57 23.18
C VAL A 94 5.61 -35.48 23.36
N VAL A 95 4.95 -34.70 22.50
CA VAL A 95 3.50 -34.71 22.30
C VAL A 95 3.24 -35.57 21.06
N GLY A 96 2.98 -36.86 21.26
CA GLY A 96 2.89 -37.85 20.19
C GLY A 96 1.66 -37.70 19.28
N ASP A 97 1.75 -38.30 18.09
CA ASP A 97 0.65 -38.42 17.13
C ASP A 97 -0.15 -39.72 17.39
N HIS A 98 -1.47 -39.58 17.57
CA HIS A 98 -2.41 -40.65 17.92
C HIS A 98 -3.70 -40.63 17.10
N GLU A 99 -3.68 -40.00 15.92
CA GLU A 99 -4.89 -39.73 15.14
C GLU A 99 -5.51 -41.04 14.64
N GLU A 100 -4.66 -42.02 14.32
CA GLU A 100 -5.07 -43.32 13.80
C GLU A 100 -5.37 -44.36 14.91
N GLU A 101 -5.31 -43.98 16.20
CA GLU A 101 -5.56 -44.93 17.30
C GLU A 101 -7.06 -45.21 17.50
N SER A 102 -7.97 -44.28 17.16
CA SER A 102 -9.42 -44.52 17.10
C SER A 102 -10.20 -43.44 16.33
N ASP A 103 -11.38 -43.78 15.81
CA ASP A 103 -12.22 -42.91 14.97
C ASP A 103 -12.67 -41.58 15.64
N ASP A 104 -12.65 -41.50 16.97
CA ASP A 104 -13.07 -40.32 17.74
C ASP A 104 -11.89 -39.44 18.20
N ASN A 105 -10.64 -39.79 17.84
CA ASN A 105 -9.43 -39.24 18.45
C ASN A 105 -8.83 -38.07 17.67
N LEU A 106 -9.55 -36.96 17.54
CA LEU A 106 -8.95 -35.73 17.01
C LEU A 106 -7.80 -35.32 17.95
N ASN A 107 -6.57 -35.25 17.45
CA ASN A 107 -5.37 -34.94 18.23
C ASN A 107 -5.30 -33.49 18.68
N ARG A 108 -6.33 -32.96 19.37
CA ARG A 108 -6.43 -31.56 19.80
C ARG A 108 -5.76 -31.37 21.16
N PHE A 109 -4.44 -31.55 21.23
CA PHE A 109 -3.70 -31.38 22.47
C PHE A 109 -3.46 -29.90 22.78
N VAL A 110 -3.71 -29.48 24.01
CA VAL A 110 -3.48 -28.09 24.44
C VAL A 110 -2.57 -28.07 25.66
N MET A 111 -1.45 -27.36 25.58
CA MET A 111 -0.70 -26.93 26.76
C MET A 111 -1.13 -25.53 27.15
N ARG A 112 -1.52 -25.34 28.41
CA ARG A 112 -2.02 -24.07 28.89
C ARG A 112 -1.28 -23.62 30.14
N GLY A 113 -0.61 -22.48 30.06
CA GLY A 113 -0.06 -21.77 31.20
C GLY A 113 -0.93 -20.60 31.62
N TYR A 114 -0.37 -19.78 32.49
CA TYR A 114 -0.99 -18.57 33.06
C TYR A 114 -0.32 -17.29 32.57
N GLY A 115 0.60 -17.41 31.61
CA GLY A 115 1.30 -16.28 31.02
C GLY A 115 0.40 -15.45 30.12
N MET A 116 0.74 -14.18 30.06
CA MET A 116 0.25 -13.22 29.09
C MET A 116 1.47 -12.60 28.41
N PHE A 117 1.25 -11.79 27.39
CA PHE A 117 2.33 -11.07 26.71
C PHE A 117 3.23 -10.28 27.71
N GLY A 118 4.47 -10.74 27.89
CA GLY A 118 5.45 -10.15 28.81
C GLY A 118 5.46 -10.71 30.24
N GLU A 119 4.51 -11.56 30.60
CA GLU A 119 4.43 -12.26 31.89
C GLU A 119 4.75 -13.75 31.70
N GLU A 120 5.71 -14.27 32.46
CA GLU A 120 6.24 -15.64 32.30
C GLU A 120 6.00 -16.53 33.55
N PRO A 121 4.77 -16.62 34.11
CA PRO A 121 4.50 -17.35 35.35
C PRO A 121 4.60 -18.87 35.18
N SER A 122 4.22 -19.42 34.02
CA SER A 122 4.29 -20.85 33.71
C SER A 122 5.45 -21.11 32.76
N LYS A 123 6.64 -21.38 33.30
CA LYS A 123 7.88 -21.37 32.51
C LYS A 123 8.57 -22.72 32.48
N ILE A 124 8.84 -23.25 31.29
CA ILE A 124 9.71 -24.40 31.09
C ILE A 124 11.10 -23.92 30.68
N ARG A 125 12.13 -24.39 31.38
CA ARG A 125 13.54 -24.17 31.04
C ARG A 125 14.19 -25.48 30.61
N PHE A 126 14.66 -25.53 29.36
CA PHE A 126 15.31 -26.71 28.78
C PHE A 126 16.81 -26.72 29.12
N HIS A 127 17.21 -27.57 30.05
CA HIS A 127 18.60 -27.82 30.48
C HIS A 127 19.28 -28.90 29.65
N HIS A 128 19.04 -28.90 28.34
CA HIS A 128 19.71 -29.76 27.37
C HIS A 128 19.78 -29.04 26.01
N ASP A 129 20.65 -29.53 25.12
CA ASP A 129 20.71 -29.04 23.74
C ASP A 129 19.75 -29.81 22.82
N GLY A 130 19.41 -29.25 21.67
CA GLY A 130 18.46 -29.83 20.71
C GLY A 130 17.01 -29.39 20.94
N ILE A 131 16.06 -30.29 20.67
CA ILE A 131 14.61 -29.97 20.64
C ILE A 131 14.02 -30.02 22.04
N GLY A 132 13.49 -28.92 22.54
CA GLY A 132 12.79 -28.86 23.83
C GLY A 132 11.49 -29.67 23.81
N ILE A 133 10.56 -29.29 22.91
CA ILE A 133 9.30 -30.03 22.68
C ILE A 133 9.24 -30.50 21.23
N ARG A 134 9.09 -31.82 21.06
CA ARG A 134 8.75 -32.43 19.79
C ARG A 134 7.23 -32.63 19.73
N TRP A 135 6.58 -31.90 18.84
CA TRP A 135 5.12 -31.91 18.68
C TRP A 135 4.74 -32.67 17.41
N GLU A 136 4.12 -33.83 17.58
CA GLU A 136 3.72 -34.73 16.49
C GLU A 136 2.20 -34.74 16.28
N ALA A 137 1.40 -34.34 17.27
CA ALA A 137 -0.07 -34.24 17.17
C ALA A 137 -0.52 -33.32 16.02
N SER A 138 -1.48 -33.77 15.20
CA SER A 138 -2.05 -33.08 14.02
C SER A 138 -2.75 -31.77 14.32
N LEU A 139 -3.34 -31.62 15.49
CA LEU A 139 -4.01 -30.39 15.89
C LEU A 139 -3.49 -29.96 17.27
N GLY A 140 -3.81 -28.74 17.67
CA GLY A 140 -3.60 -28.32 19.04
C GLY A 140 -2.97 -26.96 19.19
N GLY A 141 -2.53 -26.68 20.41
CA GLY A 141 -1.94 -25.40 20.69
C GLY A 141 -1.27 -25.25 22.04
N ILE A 142 -0.59 -24.13 22.17
CA ILE A 142 0.11 -23.71 23.37
C ILE A 142 -0.33 -22.29 23.67
N HIS A 143 -0.82 -22.08 24.89
CA HIS A 143 -1.35 -20.79 25.33
C HIS A 143 -0.69 -20.38 26.64
N GLY A 144 -0.20 -19.14 26.72
CA GLY A 144 0.26 -18.56 27.98
C GLY A 144 1.44 -19.29 28.62
N MET A 145 2.31 -19.92 27.82
CA MET A 145 3.51 -20.60 28.30
C MET A 145 4.76 -19.74 28.07
N ALA A 146 5.79 -19.95 28.88
CA ALA A 146 7.12 -19.40 28.62
C ALA A 146 8.13 -20.53 28.44
N PHE A 147 8.98 -20.39 27.44
CA PHE A 147 10.04 -21.32 27.07
C PHE A 147 11.37 -20.62 27.08
N ASP A 148 12.38 -21.27 27.66
CA ASP A 148 13.67 -20.66 27.87
C ASP A 148 14.78 -21.72 27.81
N ALA A 149 15.95 -21.33 27.32
CA ALA A 149 17.17 -22.12 27.45
C ALA A 149 18.18 -21.38 28.32
N PRO A 150 18.99 -22.06 29.16
CA PRO A 150 20.05 -21.41 29.93
C PRO A 150 21.01 -20.60 29.05
N VAL A 151 21.29 -21.12 27.86
CA VAL A 151 22.16 -20.51 26.84
C VAL A 151 21.60 -20.82 25.45
N LYS A 152 21.76 -19.88 24.52
CA LYS A 152 21.52 -20.12 23.10
C LYS A 152 22.67 -20.93 22.52
N THR A 153 22.37 -22.08 21.93
CA THR A 153 23.33 -22.91 21.19
C THR A 153 23.05 -22.81 19.70
N ASP A 154 23.83 -23.50 18.86
CA ASP A 154 23.56 -23.56 17.41
C ASP A 154 22.47 -24.59 17.05
N SER A 155 22.04 -25.43 18.00
CA SER A 155 21.14 -26.55 17.72
C SER A 155 19.82 -26.52 18.51
N ASN A 156 19.70 -25.67 19.54
CA ASN A 156 18.53 -25.67 20.39
C ASN A 156 17.29 -25.08 19.69
N VAL A 157 16.20 -25.84 19.76
CA VAL A 157 14.89 -25.48 19.22
C VAL A 157 13.89 -25.55 20.35
N GLY A 158 13.12 -24.48 20.57
CA GLY A 158 12.09 -24.47 21.63
C GLY A 158 11.01 -25.51 21.35
N ILE A 159 10.31 -25.34 20.24
CA ILE A 159 9.28 -26.29 19.76
C ILE A 159 9.58 -26.69 18.32
N HIS A 160 9.49 -27.99 18.06
CA HIS A 160 9.51 -28.53 16.71
C HIS A 160 8.17 -29.22 16.43
N VAL A 161 7.32 -28.59 15.63
CA VAL A 161 6.12 -29.21 15.05
C VAL A 161 6.56 -30.06 13.86
N VAL A 162 6.40 -31.37 13.98
CA VAL A 162 6.94 -32.34 13.03
C VAL A 162 5.81 -32.95 12.22
N ARG A 163 5.95 -32.93 10.90
CA ARG A 163 5.21 -33.79 9.97
C ARG A 163 6.19 -34.60 9.13
N LYS A 164 5.98 -35.92 9.11
CA LYS A 164 6.78 -36.86 8.28
C LYS A 164 6.15 -37.09 6.91
N VAL A 165 4.82 -37.05 6.85
CA VAL A 165 3.98 -37.35 5.67
C VAL A 165 2.96 -36.21 5.53
N ASN A 166 2.56 -35.87 4.31
CA ASN A 166 1.55 -34.83 4.04
C ASN A 166 0.11 -35.34 4.28
N ILE A 167 -0.14 -35.95 5.45
CA ILE A 167 -1.44 -36.59 5.71
C ILE A 167 -2.51 -35.63 6.23
N ASP A 168 -2.17 -34.50 6.86
CA ASP A 168 -3.18 -33.53 7.29
C ASP A 168 -2.65 -32.13 7.65
N ASP A 169 -3.57 -31.20 7.90
CA ASP A 169 -3.32 -29.89 8.52
C ASP A 169 -2.61 -30.05 9.87
N THR A 170 -1.55 -29.27 10.13
CA THR A 170 -0.94 -29.14 11.46
C THR A 170 -1.74 -28.19 12.36
N ASP A 171 -2.45 -27.22 11.76
CA ASP A 171 -3.26 -26.14 12.37
C ASP A 171 -2.84 -25.75 13.81
N MET A 172 -1.53 -25.65 14.03
CA MET A 172 -0.97 -25.48 15.37
C MET A 172 -1.15 -24.03 15.76
N THR A 173 -1.68 -23.81 16.97
CA THR A 173 -1.89 -22.49 17.53
C THR A 173 -0.86 -22.22 18.63
N ILE A 174 -0.06 -21.18 18.50
CA ILE A 174 0.81 -20.69 19.57
C ILE A 174 0.43 -19.25 19.86
N ASP A 175 -0.02 -19.04 21.08
CA ASP A 175 -0.70 -17.82 21.50
C ASP A 175 -0.21 -17.39 22.88
N GLU A 176 -0.01 -16.09 23.07
CA GLU A 176 0.45 -15.50 24.34
C GLU A 176 1.69 -16.18 24.95
N THR A 177 2.57 -16.70 24.09
CA THR A 177 3.71 -17.52 24.50
C THR A 177 5.02 -16.73 24.39
N SER A 178 5.94 -16.97 25.32
CA SER A 178 7.28 -16.36 25.32
C SER A 178 8.38 -17.38 24.98
N PHE A 179 9.33 -17.02 24.13
CA PHE A 179 10.51 -17.82 23.79
C PHE A 179 11.79 -17.03 24.00
N LEU A 180 12.71 -17.57 24.80
CA LEU A 180 13.96 -16.91 25.13
C LEU A 180 15.18 -17.80 24.85
N ARG A 181 16.17 -17.23 24.15
CA ARG A 181 17.53 -17.80 23.99
C ARG A 181 17.59 -19.13 23.22
N PHE A 182 16.88 -19.24 22.10
CA PHE A 182 16.96 -20.40 21.21
C PHE A 182 17.67 -20.09 19.89
N ASN A 183 18.27 -21.08 19.25
CA ASN A 183 18.64 -20.94 17.85
C ASN A 183 17.37 -20.73 17.02
N CYS A 184 16.36 -21.55 17.24
CA CYS A 184 15.03 -21.38 16.65
C CYS A 184 13.95 -21.49 17.73
N ALA A 185 13.11 -20.47 17.90
CA ALA A 185 12.03 -20.57 18.88
C ALA A 185 11.01 -21.63 18.48
N VAL A 186 10.52 -21.58 17.23
CA VAL A 186 9.60 -22.57 16.68
C VAL A 186 10.02 -23.00 15.29
N ARG A 187 10.23 -24.30 15.11
CA ARG A 187 10.32 -24.94 13.80
C ARG A 187 9.02 -25.66 13.50
N SER A 188 8.41 -25.39 12.35
CA SER A 188 7.16 -26.00 11.94
C SER A 188 7.28 -26.61 10.55
N VAL A 189 7.07 -27.91 10.46
CA VAL A 189 7.01 -28.65 9.20
C VAL A 189 5.57 -29.07 8.95
N GLY A 190 4.96 -28.64 7.84
CA GLY A 190 3.58 -29.00 7.52
C GLY A 190 2.78 -27.87 6.87
N ARG A 191 1.47 -27.79 7.16
CA ARG A 191 0.52 -26.80 6.64
C ARG A 191 -0.42 -26.34 7.74
N GLY A 192 -0.62 -25.03 7.88
CA GLY A 192 -1.54 -24.50 8.91
C GLY A 192 -0.80 -24.16 10.19
N PHE A 193 -0.70 -22.86 10.46
CA PHE A 193 -0.02 -22.34 11.63
C PHE A 193 -0.60 -20.98 12.02
N LEU A 194 -1.04 -20.88 13.28
CA LEU A 194 -1.44 -19.63 13.92
C LEU A 194 -0.41 -19.28 14.98
N PHE A 195 0.23 -18.13 14.84
CA PHE A 195 1.23 -17.63 15.76
C PHE A 195 0.91 -16.18 16.10
N THR A 196 0.29 -15.97 17.25
CA THR A 196 -0.25 -14.67 17.63
C THR A 196 0.10 -14.22 19.05
N ALA A 197 0.24 -12.92 19.27
CA ALA A 197 0.46 -12.34 20.59
C ALA A 197 1.67 -12.94 21.34
N ASN A 198 2.71 -13.38 20.62
CA ASN A 198 3.89 -14.02 21.23
C ASN A 198 5.05 -13.05 21.42
N LYS A 199 5.94 -13.36 22.36
CA LYS A 199 7.21 -12.67 22.56
C LYS A 199 8.37 -13.61 22.23
N ILE A 200 9.29 -13.16 21.39
CA ILE A 200 10.44 -13.94 20.95
C ILE A 200 11.68 -13.08 21.18
N ALA A 201 12.55 -13.52 22.07
CA ALA A 201 13.67 -12.71 22.53
C ALA A 201 15.00 -13.47 22.47
N VAL A 202 16.03 -12.82 21.91
CA VAL A 202 17.41 -13.30 21.87
C VAL A 202 17.53 -14.63 21.10
N CYS A 203 16.61 -14.90 20.18
CA CYS A 203 16.67 -16.07 19.32
C CYS A 203 17.47 -15.76 18.05
N THR A 204 18.04 -16.76 17.37
CA THR A 204 18.60 -16.52 16.02
C THR A 204 17.45 -16.40 15.02
N THR A 205 16.59 -17.41 14.99
CA THR A 205 15.37 -17.48 14.20
C THR A 205 14.16 -17.49 15.14
N GLY A 206 13.14 -16.68 14.84
CA GLY A 206 11.88 -16.75 15.56
C GLY A 206 11.09 -17.97 15.13
N ILE A 207 10.62 -17.95 13.89
CA ILE A 207 9.82 -19.02 13.30
C ILE A 207 10.48 -19.50 12.02
N ASP A 208 10.65 -20.81 11.90
CA ASP A 208 11.15 -21.52 10.73
C ASP A 208 10.04 -22.44 10.23
N ILE A 209 9.43 -22.11 9.09
CA ILE A 209 8.36 -22.91 8.47
C ILE A 209 8.91 -23.58 7.21
N SER A 210 8.70 -24.89 7.08
CA SER A 210 9.10 -25.65 5.91
C SER A 210 8.05 -26.67 5.46
N TRP A 211 8.21 -27.16 4.24
CA TRP A 211 7.41 -28.27 3.72
C TRP A 211 8.02 -29.63 4.09
N PRO A 212 7.23 -30.69 4.32
CA PRO A 212 7.75 -32.05 4.43
C PRO A 212 8.48 -32.46 3.14
N THR A 213 9.66 -33.06 3.25
CA THR A 213 10.48 -33.53 2.10
C THR A 213 10.45 -35.05 1.93
N GLY A 214 9.53 -35.76 2.59
CA GLY A 214 9.41 -37.23 2.52
C GLY A 214 8.82 -37.73 1.19
N GLU A 215 9.09 -38.99 0.86
CA GLU A 215 8.70 -39.64 -0.41
C GLU A 215 7.18 -39.88 -0.54
N GLU A 216 6.44 -39.84 0.56
CA GLU A 216 4.99 -40.04 0.60
C GLU A 216 4.30 -38.70 0.88
N LEU A 217 4.01 -37.95 -0.18
CA LEU A 217 3.06 -36.84 -0.09
C LEU A 217 1.66 -37.39 -0.37
N GLU A 218 0.84 -37.50 0.67
CA GLU A 218 -0.55 -37.94 0.53
C GLU A 218 -1.51 -36.79 0.20
N GLY A 219 -2.71 -37.14 -0.26
CA GLY A 219 -3.78 -36.20 -0.58
C GLY A 219 -3.92 -35.87 -2.08
N GLY A 220 -5.08 -35.30 -2.45
CA GLY A 220 -5.35 -34.87 -3.82
C GLY A 220 -4.55 -33.64 -4.25
N VAL A 221 -4.73 -33.20 -5.49
CA VAL A 221 -3.99 -32.07 -6.11
C VAL A 221 -3.99 -30.79 -5.26
N VAL A 222 -5.05 -30.54 -4.48
CA VAL A 222 -5.18 -29.37 -3.60
C VAL A 222 -4.36 -29.47 -2.31
N HIS A 223 -3.83 -30.64 -1.96
CA HIS A 223 -3.02 -30.89 -0.78
C HIS A 223 -1.52 -30.88 -1.09
N LEU A 224 -1.14 -30.94 -2.35
CA LEU A 224 0.24 -30.96 -2.81
C LEU A 224 0.72 -29.55 -3.23
N PRO A 225 2.05 -29.30 -3.27
CA PRO A 225 2.59 -28.06 -3.83
C PRO A 225 2.09 -27.80 -5.26
N PRO A 226 1.87 -26.52 -5.64
CA PRO A 226 2.02 -25.32 -4.80
C PRO A 226 0.79 -25.03 -3.91
N TYR A 227 -0.33 -25.74 -4.06
CA TYR A 227 -1.59 -25.43 -3.36
C TYR A 227 -1.60 -25.82 -1.88
N GLY A 228 -0.86 -26.87 -1.54
CA GLY A 228 -0.71 -27.38 -0.19
C GLY A 228 0.01 -26.41 0.75
N LEU A 229 0.78 -25.46 0.27
CA LEU A 229 1.56 -24.59 1.16
C LEU A 229 0.78 -23.35 1.60
N ARG A 230 -0.22 -23.52 2.47
CA ARG A 230 -1.17 -22.45 2.83
C ARG A 230 -1.54 -22.37 4.32
N LYS A 231 -2.32 -21.33 4.66
CA LYS A 231 -2.91 -21.05 5.99
C LYS A 231 -1.89 -20.62 7.05
N TRP A 232 -1.27 -19.46 6.84
CA TRP A 232 -0.27 -18.93 7.76
C TRP A 232 -0.78 -17.62 8.35
N LEU A 233 -1.04 -17.58 9.65
CA LEU A 233 -1.46 -16.37 10.34
C LEU A 233 -0.42 -16.04 11.43
N ILE A 234 0.39 -15.01 11.19
CA ILE A 234 1.50 -14.61 12.06
C ILE A 234 1.28 -13.15 12.46
N THR A 235 0.64 -12.92 13.59
CA THR A 235 0.12 -11.59 13.94
C THR A 235 0.45 -11.13 15.35
N ASP A 236 0.57 -9.81 15.55
CA ASP A 236 0.64 -9.20 16.88
C ASP A 236 1.81 -9.74 17.74
N ASN A 237 2.89 -10.23 17.12
CA ASN A 237 4.04 -10.76 17.83
C ASN A 237 5.12 -9.70 18.04
N HIS A 238 5.94 -9.90 19.08
CA HIS A 238 7.11 -9.06 19.37
C HIS A 238 8.39 -9.87 19.29
N PHE A 239 9.19 -9.55 18.29
CA PHE A 239 10.53 -10.08 18.06
C PHE A 239 11.58 -9.10 18.57
N HIS A 240 12.50 -9.57 19.39
CA HIS A 240 13.54 -8.76 20.01
C HIS A 240 14.90 -9.47 19.94
N SER A 241 15.85 -8.87 19.23
CA SER A 241 17.19 -9.40 18.95
C SER A 241 17.21 -10.71 18.13
N ASN A 242 16.30 -10.82 17.16
CA ASN A 242 16.30 -11.90 16.16
C ASN A 242 17.23 -11.58 14.98
N PHE A 243 17.90 -12.59 14.43
CA PHE A 243 18.47 -12.41 13.08
C PHE A 243 17.32 -12.46 12.08
N ASP A 244 16.57 -13.55 12.07
CA ASP A 244 15.40 -13.70 11.22
C ASP A 244 14.15 -13.94 12.08
N ALA A 245 13.17 -13.04 12.03
CA ALA A 245 11.94 -13.22 12.80
C ALA A 245 11.08 -14.34 12.21
N ILE A 246 10.84 -14.31 10.89
CA ILE A 246 9.99 -15.27 10.18
C ILE A 246 10.73 -15.77 8.94
N VAL A 247 10.89 -17.09 8.83
CA VAL A 247 11.55 -17.74 7.70
C VAL A 247 10.64 -18.80 7.10
N PHE A 248 10.40 -18.70 5.78
CA PHE A 248 9.71 -19.72 5.01
C PHE A 248 10.72 -20.46 4.13
N ASN A 249 11.19 -21.61 4.62
CA ASN A 249 12.15 -22.49 3.98
C ASN A 249 11.41 -23.47 3.06
N GLY A 250 11.22 -23.10 1.79
CA GLY A 250 10.65 -23.96 0.76
C GLY A 250 11.63 -24.29 -0.35
N PRO A 251 11.44 -25.42 -1.07
CA PRO A 251 12.02 -25.55 -2.40
C PRO A 251 11.59 -24.36 -3.30
N PRO A 252 12.34 -24.01 -4.35
CA PRO A 252 12.03 -22.88 -5.21
C PRO A 252 10.59 -22.84 -5.75
N ASP A 253 10.01 -24.02 -5.99
CA ASP A 253 8.66 -24.21 -6.53
C ASP A 253 7.55 -24.32 -5.46
N ALA A 254 7.89 -24.19 -4.18
CA ALA A 254 6.94 -24.46 -3.09
C ALA A 254 5.85 -23.37 -2.99
N GLU A 255 6.11 -22.16 -3.47
CA GLU A 255 5.19 -21.00 -3.41
C GLU A 255 4.36 -20.95 -2.12
N PHE A 256 4.91 -20.51 -0.98
CA PHE A 256 4.07 -20.39 0.23
C PHE A 256 2.95 -19.36 0.03
N ARG A 257 1.69 -19.79 0.17
CA ARG A 257 0.49 -19.05 -0.22
C ARG A 257 -0.39 -18.64 0.95
N GLY A 258 -1.10 -17.52 0.80
CA GLY A 258 -2.15 -17.15 1.74
C GLY A 258 -1.63 -16.86 3.15
N ALA A 259 -0.39 -16.38 3.25
CA ALA A 259 0.16 -15.91 4.51
C ALA A 259 -0.35 -14.51 4.83
N VAL A 260 -0.67 -14.30 6.10
CA VAL A 260 -0.99 -13.00 6.68
C VAL A 260 0.02 -12.74 7.78
N ILE A 261 0.92 -11.79 7.54
CA ILE A 261 1.97 -11.37 8.47
C ILE A 261 1.67 -9.93 8.87
N SER A 262 1.05 -9.72 10.04
CA SER A 262 0.54 -8.39 10.39
C SER A 262 0.74 -7.96 11.83
N ASN A 263 0.88 -6.65 12.03
CA ASN A 263 0.98 -6.04 13.36
C ASN A 263 2.13 -6.59 14.23
N ASN A 264 3.17 -7.14 13.61
CA ASN A 264 4.32 -7.61 14.35
C ASN A 264 5.27 -6.43 14.64
N LEU A 265 5.89 -6.45 15.81
CA LEU A 265 6.98 -5.56 16.19
C LEU A 265 8.30 -6.32 16.11
N LEU A 266 9.23 -5.82 15.30
CA LEU A 266 10.65 -6.17 15.36
C LEU A 266 11.41 -4.95 15.91
N ASP A 267 11.63 -4.93 17.22
CA ASP A 267 12.34 -3.84 17.89
C ASP A 267 13.82 -3.83 17.46
N ILE A 268 14.55 -4.91 17.77
CA ILE A 268 15.94 -5.11 17.35
C ILE A 268 16.03 -6.39 16.52
N GLY A 269 16.64 -6.33 15.34
CA GLY A 269 16.95 -7.54 14.58
C GLY A 269 17.57 -7.29 13.21
N ARG A 270 17.63 -8.33 12.37
CA ARG A 270 18.06 -8.15 10.96
C ARG A 270 16.84 -8.07 10.04
N ARG A 271 16.00 -9.11 10.05
CA ARG A 271 14.90 -9.26 9.09
C ARG A 271 13.60 -9.65 9.78
N LEU A 272 12.51 -9.06 9.33
CA LEU A 272 11.15 -9.47 9.70
C LEU A 272 10.76 -10.74 8.96
N PHE A 273 11.02 -10.80 7.64
CA PHE A 273 10.60 -11.90 6.79
C PHE A 273 11.68 -12.27 5.78
N LYS A 274 11.89 -13.57 5.60
CA LYS A 274 12.67 -14.13 4.49
C LYS A 274 12.01 -15.41 3.94
N GLY A 275 11.87 -15.51 2.63
CA GLY A 275 11.56 -16.79 1.99
C GLY A 275 10.61 -16.67 0.80
N SER A 276 10.01 -17.81 0.46
CA SER A 276 8.99 -17.90 -0.59
C SER A 276 7.69 -17.23 -0.16
N LEU A 277 7.06 -16.46 -1.05
CA LEU A 277 5.77 -15.83 -0.75
C LEU A 277 4.91 -15.62 -2.01
N THR A 278 3.64 -15.99 -1.95
CA THR A 278 2.67 -15.87 -3.04
C THR A 278 1.27 -15.60 -2.46
N ASN A 279 0.37 -14.90 -3.14
CA ASN A 279 -1.03 -14.70 -2.68
C ASN A 279 -1.13 -14.27 -1.19
N SER A 280 -0.27 -13.36 -0.74
CA SER A 280 -0.05 -13.12 0.69
C SER A 280 -0.04 -11.64 1.03
N THR A 281 -0.20 -11.33 2.31
CA THR A 281 -0.24 -9.97 2.84
C THR A 281 0.76 -9.77 3.97
N ILE A 282 1.56 -8.71 3.89
CA ILE A 282 2.40 -8.21 4.97
C ILE A 282 1.91 -6.81 5.33
N SER A 283 1.32 -6.62 6.51
CA SER A 283 0.69 -5.32 6.83
C SER A 283 0.77 -4.85 8.27
N GLY A 284 0.95 -3.55 8.48
CA GLY A 284 0.89 -2.95 9.81
C GLY A 284 2.05 -3.33 10.73
N ASN A 285 3.13 -3.90 10.20
CA ASN A 285 4.29 -4.28 10.99
C ASN A 285 5.18 -3.06 11.26
N VAL A 286 5.86 -3.07 12.40
CA VAL A 286 6.83 -2.06 12.79
C VAL A 286 8.20 -2.71 12.95
N VAL A 287 9.20 -2.21 12.23
CA VAL A 287 10.59 -2.62 12.35
C VAL A 287 11.42 -1.38 12.67
N GLU A 288 11.84 -1.26 13.93
CA GLU A 288 12.56 -0.09 14.44
C GLU A 288 14.06 -0.16 14.10
N ASN A 289 14.70 -1.30 14.37
CA ASN A 289 16.12 -1.50 14.11
C ASN A 289 16.35 -2.77 13.29
N GLY A 290 15.98 -2.72 12.01
CA GLY A 290 16.43 -3.66 11.00
C GLY A 290 17.90 -3.44 10.64
N THR A 291 18.62 -4.50 10.28
CA THR A 291 20.06 -4.44 9.98
C THR A 291 20.45 -5.47 8.92
N GLY A 292 21.60 -5.27 8.27
CA GLY A 292 22.11 -6.23 7.27
C GLY A 292 21.56 -6.00 5.85
N ASN A 293 20.98 -7.03 5.23
CA ASN A 293 20.49 -6.95 3.85
C ASN A 293 19.07 -6.36 3.78
N ALA A 294 18.04 -7.18 3.53
CA ALA A 294 16.68 -6.73 3.36
C ALA A 294 15.81 -7.04 4.58
N VAL A 295 15.02 -6.10 5.09
CA VAL A 295 14.10 -6.36 6.23
C VAL A 295 13.00 -7.34 5.84
N ILE A 296 12.44 -7.19 4.65
CA ILE A 296 11.52 -8.13 4.00
C ILE A 296 12.21 -8.62 2.73
N GLU A 297 12.55 -9.91 2.69
CA GLU A 297 13.18 -10.55 1.54
C GLU A 297 12.26 -11.63 0.97
N VAL A 298 11.81 -11.43 -0.26
CA VAL A 298 11.11 -12.46 -1.04
C VAL A 298 12.13 -13.09 -1.97
N ASP A 299 12.53 -14.33 -1.66
CA ASP A 299 13.59 -15.03 -2.40
C ASP A 299 13.08 -16.11 -3.37
N HIS A 300 11.78 -16.41 -3.30
CA HIS A 300 11.06 -17.28 -4.23
C HIS A 300 9.59 -16.86 -4.33
N GLY A 301 8.86 -17.34 -5.35
CA GLY A 301 7.47 -16.93 -5.59
C GLY A 301 7.41 -15.50 -6.13
N GLY A 302 6.91 -14.55 -5.33
CA GLY A 302 6.94 -13.12 -5.69
C GLY A 302 5.70 -12.61 -6.42
N HIS A 303 4.57 -13.34 -6.36
CA HIS A 303 3.36 -12.93 -7.07
C HIS A 303 2.10 -12.84 -6.23
N ASN A 304 1.22 -11.89 -6.60
CA ASN A 304 -0.02 -11.59 -5.88
C ASN A 304 0.21 -11.22 -4.40
N ILE A 305 1.19 -10.35 -4.15
CA ILE A 305 1.58 -9.95 -2.78
C ILE A 305 1.11 -8.53 -2.50
N THR A 306 0.59 -8.30 -1.29
CA THR A 306 0.31 -6.96 -0.77
C THR A 306 1.22 -6.65 0.42
N ILE A 307 1.96 -5.55 0.38
CA ILE A 307 2.81 -5.06 1.46
C ILE A 307 2.34 -3.64 1.83
N THR A 308 1.63 -3.48 2.94
CA THR A 308 0.94 -2.21 3.22
C THR A 308 0.95 -1.72 4.67
N GLY A 309 1.05 -0.41 4.88
CA GLY A 309 0.92 0.18 6.21
C GLY A 309 2.05 -0.17 7.18
N ASN A 310 3.21 -0.61 6.69
CA ASN A 310 4.33 -0.97 7.54
C ASN A 310 5.23 0.25 7.82
N VAL A 311 5.86 0.27 9.00
CA VAL A 311 6.95 1.19 9.34
C VAL A 311 8.23 0.36 9.34
N ILE A 312 9.15 0.62 8.42
CA ILE A 312 10.35 -0.19 8.23
C ILE A 312 11.58 0.71 8.23
N GLY A 313 12.52 0.45 9.13
CA GLY A 313 13.78 1.17 9.14
C GLY A 313 14.91 0.51 9.91
N GLY A 314 16.02 1.24 9.97
CA GLY A 314 17.11 1.02 10.92
C GLY A 314 17.20 2.16 11.94
N PHE A 315 18.12 2.03 12.89
CA PHE A 315 18.48 3.16 13.74
C PHE A 315 19.17 4.28 12.95
N ASP A 316 19.11 5.50 13.49
CA ASP A 316 19.93 6.58 13.01
C ASP A 316 21.42 6.23 13.14
N THR A 317 22.27 6.90 12.36
CA THR A 317 23.72 6.61 12.33
C THR A 317 24.48 7.08 13.58
N THR A 318 23.82 7.27 14.72
CA THR A 318 24.43 7.69 15.99
C THR A 318 25.50 6.68 16.43
N PRO A 319 26.62 7.12 17.06
CA PRO A 319 27.67 6.22 17.51
C PRO A 319 27.15 5.04 18.35
N GLY A 320 27.41 3.82 17.88
CA GLY A 320 26.94 2.57 18.51
C GLY A 320 25.72 1.92 17.83
N ALA A 321 25.07 2.61 16.88
CA ALA A 321 24.04 2.02 16.05
C ALA A 321 24.63 0.97 15.09
N TRP A 322 23.85 -0.08 14.83
CA TRP A 322 24.20 -1.09 13.84
C TRP A 322 24.06 -0.53 12.43
N ASN A 323 24.73 -1.16 11.45
CA ASN A 323 24.58 -0.77 10.05
C ASN A 323 23.10 -0.89 9.64
N PRO A 324 22.49 0.20 9.13
CA PRO A 324 21.11 0.16 8.67
C PRO A 324 20.92 -0.88 7.55
N PRO A 325 19.70 -1.36 7.33
CA PRO A 325 19.47 -2.40 6.34
C PRO A 325 19.74 -1.84 4.95
N THR A 326 20.29 -2.69 4.07
CA THR A 326 20.55 -2.33 2.67
C THR A 326 19.25 -2.07 1.93
N HIS A 327 18.21 -2.88 2.21
CA HIS A 327 16.88 -2.76 1.63
C HIS A 327 15.79 -2.87 2.69
N ALA A 328 14.66 -2.17 2.49
CA ALA A 328 13.48 -2.44 3.31
C ALA A 328 12.71 -3.64 2.73
N ILE A 329 12.43 -3.61 1.42
CA ILE A 329 11.77 -4.69 0.69
C ILE A 329 12.65 -5.09 -0.50
N HIS A 330 12.95 -6.38 -0.62
CA HIS A 330 13.78 -6.91 -1.70
C HIS A 330 13.16 -8.17 -2.29
N PHE A 331 12.90 -8.13 -3.61
CA PHE A 331 12.63 -9.30 -4.43
C PHE A 331 13.95 -9.71 -5.09
N SER A 332 14.56 -10.79 -4.60
CA SER A 332 15.93 -11.17 -4.95
C SER A 332 16.02 -11.83 -6.34
N GLY A 333 17.26 -12.03 -6.81
CA GLY A 333 17.53 -12.74 -8.07
C GLY A 333 16.76 -14.06 -8.18
N GLY A 334 16.24 -14.36 -9.38
CA GLY A 334 15.33 -15.47 -9.63
C GLY A 334 13.85 -15.19 -9.35
N VAL A 335 13.48 -14.05 -8.74
CA VAL A 335 12.09 -13.70 -8.40
C VAL A 335 11.52 -12.65 -9.34
N ALA A 336 10.83 -13.10 -10.39
CA ALA A 336 10.07 -12.21 -11.29
C ALA A 336 8.78 -11.72 -10.61
N ALA A 337 8.85 -10.56 -9.95
CA ALA A 337 7.74 -10.00 -9.20
C ALA A 337 6.53 -9.69 -10.12
N LYS A 338 5.35 -10.24 -9.77
CA LYS A 338 4.15 -10.09 -10.59
C LYS A 338 2.89 -9.81 -9.79
N ASN A 339 2.13 -8.79 -10.18
CA ASN A 339 0.90 -8.40 -9.47
C ASN A 339 1.17 -8.11 -7.97
N VAL A 340 2.09 -7.19 -7.71
CA VAL A 340 2.53 -6.81 -6.35
C VAL A 340 2.03 -5.42 -6.03
N THR A 341 1.46 -5.24 -4.84
CA THR A 341 1.04 -3.93 -4.31
C THR A 341 1.87 -3.56 -3.08
N ILE A 342 2.53 -2.41 -3.11
CA ILE A 342 3.30 -1.85 -2.00
C ILE A 342 2.76 -0.46 -1.69
N SER A 343 2.02 -0.30 -0.59
CA SER A 343 1.30 0.95 -0.34
C SER A 343 1.29 1.43 1.10
N ALA A 344 1.27 2.75 1.30
CA ALA A 344 1.15 3.36 2.62
C ALA A 344 2.24 2.92 3.63
N ASN A 345 3.42 2.53 3.16
CA ASN A 345 4.55 2.19 4.04
C ASN A 345 5.41 3.43 4.32
N SER A 346 6.04 3.45 5.49
CA SER A 346 7.06 4.44 5.85
C SER A 346 8.42 3.75 5.93
N PHE A 347 9.38 4.22 5.13
CA PHE A 347 10.74 3.74 5.09
C PHE A 347 11.66 4.80 5.68
N ASN A 348 12.52 4.43 6.64
CA ASN A 348 13.46 5.36 7.23
C ASN A 348 14.82 4.70 7.49
N TRP A 349 15.90 5.47 7.40
CA TRP A 349 17.27 5.01 7.67
C TRP A 349 17.63 3.74 6.89
N ILE A 350 17.58 3.82 5.56
CA ILE A 350 17.91 2.69 4.68
C ILE A 350 19.25 2.96 4.00
N ASN A 351 20.18 2.01 4.12
CA ASN A 351 21.52 2.18 3.59
C ASN A 351 21.56 2.21 2.04
N GLY A 352 20.67 1.46 1.39
CA GLY A 352 20.52 1.43 -0.07
C GLY A 352 19.13 1.85 -0.52
N SER A 353 18.50 1.01 -1.35
CA SER A 353 17.16 1.23 -1.89
C SER A 353 16.08 0.82 -0.89
N GLY A 354 15.03 1.64 -0.70
CA GLY A 354 13.88 1.23 0.11
C GLY A 354 13.21 -0.02 -0.47
N ILE A 355 12.89 0.01 -1.76
CA ILE A 355 12.32 -1.13 -2.50
C ILE A 355 13.28 -1.53 -3.61
N ARG A 356 13.58 -2.83 -3.73
CA ARG A 356 14.43 -3.40 -4.77
C ARG A 356 13.79 -4.62 -5.44
N PHE A 357 13.88 -4.67 -6.77
CA PHE A 357 13.60 -5.83 -7.60
C PHE A 357 14.87 -6.15 -8.41
N ASP A 358 15.38 -7.38 -8.32
CA ASP A 358 16.54 -7.81 -9.12
C ASP A 358 16.15 -8.30 -10.52
N GLU A 359 14.95 -8.87 -10.66
CA GLU A 359 14.41 -9.41 -11.91
C GLU A 359 13.30 -8.52 -12.49
N PRO A 360 12.85 -8.77 -13.74
CA PRO A 360 11.77 -8.00 -14.34
C PRO A 360 10.50 -7.97 -13.47
N ALA A 361 9.92 -6.78 -13.34
CA ALA A 361 8.74 -6.53 -12.54
C ALA A 361 7.52 -6.26 -13.44
N GLU A 362 6.43 -7.01 -13.25
CA GLU A 362 5.19 -6.89 -14.03
C GLU A 362 3.99 -6.58 -13.14
N LYS A 363 3.15 -5.60 -13.51
CA LYS A 363 1.91 -5.26 -12.77
C LYS A 363 2.18 -4.91 -11.30
N VAL A 364 3.16 -4.05 -11.07
CA VAL A 364 3.54 -3.61 -9.71
C VAL A 364 2.96 -2.23 -9.42
N SER A 365 2.32 -2.06 -8.27
CA SER A 365 1.78 -0.79 -7.78
C SER A 365 2.51 -0.35 -6.52
N ILE A 366 3.16 0.81 -6.55
CA ILE A 366 3.91 1.41 -5.43
C ILE A 366 3.28 2.77 -5.13
N THR A 367 2.45 2.86 -4.08
CA THR A 367 1.55 4.01 -3.89
C THR A 367 1.51 4.57 -2.47
N GLY A 368 1.61 5.89 -2.34
CA GLY A 368 1.42 6.56 -1.05
C GLY A 368 2.45 6.19 0.02
N ASN A 369 3.66 5.76 -0.37
CA ASN A 369 4.73 5.44 0.58
C ASN A 369 5.57 6.69 0.90
N SER A 370 6.19 6.72 2.07
CA SER A 370 7.17 7.75 2.46
C SER A 370 8.57 7.14 2.55
N PHE A 371 9.57 7.81 1.99
CA PHE A 371 10.97 7.40 2.01
C PHE A 371 11.81 8.51 2.62
N ASP A 372 12.18 8.35 3.88
CA ASP A 372 13.09 9.24 4.59
C ASP A 372 14.48 8.60 4.78
N ASN A 373 15.54 9.40 4.81
CA ASN A 373 16.94 8.96 5.05
C ASN A 373 17.32 7.65 4.32
N TRP A 374 17.13 7.61 3.00
CA TRP A 374 17.45 6.46 2.15
C TRP A 374 18.74 6.69 1.36
N ASN A 375 19.34 5.61 0.82
CA ASN A 375 20.65 5.62 0.15
C ASN A 375 21.76 6.25 1.03
N LEU A 376 21.81 5.90 2.32
CA LEU A 376 22.84 6.40 3.24
C LEU A 376 24.27 6.02 2.81
N SER A 377 24.41 4.93 2.04
CA SER A 377 25.68 4.54 1.41
C SER A 377 26.17 5.51 0.32
N ASN A 378 25.36 6.51 -0.05
CA ASN A 378 25.67 7.51 -1.07
C ASN A 378 26.07 6.89 -2.44
N SER A 379 25.46 5.74 -2.78
CA SER A 379 25.82 5.00 -3.99
C SER A 379 25.04 5.47 -5.20
N ALA A 380 25.64 5.30 -6.39
CA ALA A 380 25.01 5.63 -7.67
C ALA A 380 23.94 4.63 -8.04
N VAL A 381 24.07 3.39 -7.56
CA VAL A 381 23.26 2.26 -8.01
C VAL A 381 21.87 2.25 -7.39
N HIS A 382 21.67 2.97 -6.28
CA HIS A 382 20.42 2.97 -5.53
C HIS A 382 19.47 4.09 -5.97
N GLY A 383 18.19 3.76 -5.97
CA GLY A 383 17.05 4.67 -5.92
C GLY A 383 16.18 4.28 -4.71
N ALA A 384 15.30 5.15 -4.23
CA ALA A 384 14.31 4.79 -3.22
C ALA A 384 13.47 3.59 -3.69
N VAL A 385 13.15 3.58 -4.97
CA VAL A 385 12.65 2.41 -5.71
C VAL A 385 13.69 2.05 -6.78
N LEU A 386 14.21 0.83 -6.72
CA LEU A 386 15.12 0.27 -7.72
C LEU A 386 14.48 -0.95 -8.38
N MET A 387 14.33 -0.90 -9.70
CA MET A 387 14.07 -2.05 -10.56
C MET A 387 15.34 -2.30 -11.36
N ASP A 388 16.09 -3.34 -11.00
CA ASP A 388 17.37 -3.68 -11.62
C ASP A 388 17.21 -4.54 -12.90
N ALA A 389 16.08 -4.35 -13.59
CA ALA A 389 15.68 -5.01 -14.82
C ALA A 389 14.56 -4.20 -15.51
N ASP A 390 13.87 -4.81 -16.47
CA ASP A 390 12.71 -4.22 -17.13
C ASP A 390 11.50 -4.08 -16.20
N ALA A 391 10.71 -3.03 -16.42
CA ALA A 391 9.53 -2.70 -15.64
C ALA A 391 8.32 -2.53 -16.56
N THR A 392 7.34 -3.43 -16.44
CA THR A 392 6.16 -3.46 -17.33
C THR A 392 4.85 -3.32 -16.55
N ASN A 393 3.96 -2.43 -16.98
CA ASN A 393 2.69 -2.15 -16.30
C ASN A 393 2.88 -1.75 -14.82
N VAL A 394 3.90 -0.95 -14.53
CA VAL A 394 4.22 -0.47 -13.19
C VAL A 394 3.50 0.85 -12.92
N ALA A 395 3.00 1.06 -11.71
CA ALA A 395 2.43 2.32 -11.25
C ALA A 395 3.16 2.80 -9.98
N ILE A 396 3.83 3.94 -10.04
CA ILE A 396 4.50 4.58 -8.89
C ILE A 396 3.84 5.93 -8.66
N LEU A 397 2.91 6.00 -7.70
CA LEU A 397 1.99 7.14 -7.57
C LEU A 397 1.94 7.71 -6.15
N GLY A 398 2.00 9.03 -6.02
CA GLY A 398 1.71 9.69 -4.73
C GLY A 398 2.71 9.40 -3.62
N ASN A 399 3.93 8.95 -3.93
CA ASN A 399 4.96 8.69 -2.93
C ASN A 399 5.67 9.98 -2.53
N VAL A 400 6.25 10.01 -1.33
CA VAL A 400 7.04 11.13 -0.82
C VAL A 400 8.48 10.66 -0.65
N PHE A 401 9.42 11.27 -1.37
CA PHE A 401 10.84 10.98 -1.30
C PHE A 401 11.58 12.17 -0.67
N SER A 402 12.27 11.92 0.44
CA SER A 402 13.30 12.82 0.96
C SER A 402 14.47 12.95 -0.02
N ALA A 403 15.33 13.93 0.20
CA ALA A 403 16.50 14.15 -0.63
C ALA A 403 17.43 12.93 -0.61
N ASN A 404 17.82 12.45 -1.79
CA ASN A 404 18.92 11.48 -1.89
C ASN A 404 20.22 12.17 -1.43
N PRO A 405 21.00 11.58 -0.50
CA PRO A 405 22.33 12.08 -0.15
C PRO A 405 23.24 12.25 -1.37
N ARG A 406 23.03 11.44 -2.40
CA ARG A 406 23.71 11.55 -3.68
C ARG A 406 23.06 12.59 -4.59
N THR A 407 23.78 13.68 -4.84
CA THR A 407 23.35 14.74 -5.76
C THR A 407 23.13 14.17 -7.17
N GLY A 408 21.99 14.52 -7.78
CA GLY A 408 21.64 14.15 -9.16
C GLY A 408 21.07 12.74 -9.36
N ALA A 409 21.08 11.88 -8.34
CA ALA A 409 20.50 10.53 -8.42
C ALA A 409 19.01 10.54 -8.08
N LEU A 410 18.16 10.32 -9.09
CA LEU A 410 16.70 10.39 -8.97
C LEU A 410 16.11 9.24 -8.11
N PRO A 411 14.92 9.42 -7.49
CA PRO A 411 14.42 8.49 -6.49
C PRO A 411 13.87 7.19 -7.08
N VAL A 412 13.39 7.19 -8.32
CA VAL A 412 12.98 5.97 -9.04
C VAL A 412 14.05 5.64 -10.08
N ARG A 413 14.61 4.45 -9.98
CA ARG A 413 15.62 3.94 -10.91
C ARG A 413 15.16 2.63 -11.53
N VAL A 414 15.13 2.58 -12.85
CA VAL A 414 14.93 1.38 -13.66
C VAL A 414 16.18 1.19 -14.51
N THR A 415 16.89 0.08 -14.39
CA THR A 415 18.10 -0.12 -15.20
C THR A 415 17.76 -0.57 -16.62
N GLY A 416 16.65 -1.29 -16.80
CA GLY A 416 16.08 -1.68 -18.09
C GLY A 416 15.08 -0.69 -18.68
N GLU A 417 14.14 -1.22 -19.46
CA GLU A 417 13.07 -0.47 -20.12
C GLU A 417 11.83 -0.31 -19.22
N LEU A 418 11.25 0.89 -19.21
CA LEU A 418 9.98 1.19 -18.56
C LEU A 418 8.83 1.20 -19.58
N VAL A 419 8.01 0.14 -19.59
CA VAL A 419 6.94 -0.11 -20.58
C VAL A 419 5.55 -0.03 -19.96
N ALA A 420 4.59 0.57 -20.66
CA ALA A 420 3.18 0.63 -20.27
C ALA A 420 2.94 1.14 -18.83
N SER A 421 3.83 1.97 -18.30
CA SER A 421 3.93 2.29 -16.86
C SER A 421 3.60 3.74 -16.54
N ASN A 422 3.26 4.03 -15.29
CA ASN A 422 2.89 5.36 -14.82
C ASN A 422 3.75 5.76 -13.62
N VAL A 423 4.43 6.91 -13.69
CA VAL A 423 5.15 7.50 -12.55
C VAL A 423 4.73 8.96 -12.39
N VAL A 424 3.82 9.23 -11.44
CA VAL A 424 3.07 10.49 -11.39
C VAL A 424 2.73 10.90 -9.96
N GLY A 425 2.72 12.20 -9.69
CA GLY A 425 2.25 12.76 -8.42
C GLY A 425 3.16 12.46 -7.25
N ASN A 426 4.42 12.12 -7.51
CA ASN A 426 5.39 11.83 -6.45
C ASN A 426 6.07 13.13 -5.99
N ALA A 427 6.10 13.36 -4.68
CA ALA A 427 6.79 14.51 -4.10
C ALA A 427 8.28 14.19 -3.91
N THR A 428 9.16 15.04 -4.42
CA THR A 428 10.60 14.98 -4.15
C THR A 428 11.20 16.38 -4.26
N THR A 429 12.29 16.64 -3.56
CA THR A 429 13.07 17.88 -3.65
C THR A 429 14.07 17.87 -4.81
N GLN A 430 14.18 16.75 -5.52
CA GLN A 430 15.11 16.57 -6.63
C GLN A 430 14.53 17.11 -7.94
N SER A 431 15.40 17.35 -8.93
CA SER A 431 15.01 17.96 -10.21
C SER A 431 14.16 17.07 -11.12
N GLY A 432 13.93 15.82 -10.74
CA GLY A 432 13.14 14.84 -11.48
C GLY A 432 12.78 13.64 -10.61
N VAL A 433 12.03 12.68 -11.17
CA VAL A 433 11.52 11.52 -10.42
C VAL A 433 12.12 10.21 -10.90
N VAL A 434 12.33 10.02 -12.20
CA VAL A 434 12.67 8.72 -12.79
C VAL A 434 13.94 8.80 -13.62
N THR A 435 14.83 7.83 -13.44
CA THR A 435 15.85 7.44 -14.44
C THR A 435 15.54 6.03 -14.93
N ALA A 436 15.47 5.83 -16.24
CA ALA A 436 15.28 4.52 -16.87
C ALA A 436 16.31 4.32 -18.00
N GLY A 437 16.65 3.07 -18.34
CA GLY A 437 17.47 2.77 -19.52
C GLY A 437 16.80 3.29 -20.80
N SER A 438 15.50 3.02 -20.93
CA SER A 438 14.59 3.68 -21.87
C SER A 438 13.19 3.81 -21.26
N ILE A 439 12.42 4.79 -21.72
CA ILE A 439 11.01 4.93 -21.38
C ILE A 439 10.21 4.74 -22.67
N ALA A 440 9.43 3.67 -22.73
CA ALA A 440 8.63 3.35 -23.90
C ALA A 440 7.55 4.41 -24.15
N ALA A 441 7.13 4.54 -25.41
CA ALA A 441 6.11 5.50 -25.81
C ALA A 441 4.73 5.23 -25.17
N ASP A 442 4.50 4.07 -24.58
CA ASP A 442 3.26 3.72 -23.89
C ASP A 442 3.31 3.95 -22.36
N SER A 443 4.39 4.54 -21.85
CA SER A 443 4.54 4.97 -20.46
C SER A 443 4.18 6.45 -20.27
N PHE A 444 3.82 6.83 -19.04
CA PHE A 444 3.47 8.19 -18.62
C PHE A 444 4.31 8.57 -17.39
N VAL A 445 5.28 9.48 -17.57
CA VAL A 445 6.23 9.86 -16.51
C VAL A 445 6.29 11.37 -16.36
N GLU A 446 6.01 11.85 -15.15
CA GLU A 446 6.16 13.25 -14.75
C GLU A 446 7.64 13.64 -14.65
N SER A 447 8.05 14.71 -15.33
CA SER A 447 9.44 15.17 -15.39
C SER A 447 9.85 16.14 -14.27
N VAL A 448 8.90 16.81 -13.61
CA VAL A 448 9.17 17.76 -12.51
C VAL A 448 8.20 17.49 -11.35
N PRO A 449 8.68 17.33 -10.10
CA PRO A 449 7.80 17.12 -8.95
C PRO A 449 7.08 18.41 -8.53
N GLY A 450 5.76 18.40 -8.36
CA GLY A 450 5.04 19.53 -7.73
C GLY A 450 3.54 19.61 -8.00
N ARG A 451 2.78 19.90 -6.93
CA ARG A 451 1.30 20.07 -6.85
C ARG A 451 0.63 20.60 -8.12
N PHE A 452 0.14 19.75 -9.03
CA PHE A 452 -0.80 20.04 -10.14
C PHE A 452 -0.55 21.29 -11.02
N THR A 453 0.51 22.06 -10.79
CA THR A 453 0.77 23.31 -11.51
C THR A 453 1.59 23.04 -12.77
N ARG A 454 2.19 21.85 -12.92
CA ARG A 454 3.02 21.51 -14.09
C ARG A 454 3.20 20.00 -14.24
N LEU A 455 2.42 19.39 -15.12
CA LEU A 455 2.51 17.99 -15.56
C LEU A 455 3.26 17.94 -16.90
N GLU A 456 4.56 17.67 -16.84
CA GLU A 456 5.40 17.55 -18.04
C GLU A 456 5.77 16.12 -18.32
N LEU A 457 5.32 15.60 -19.48
CA LEU A 457 5.55 14.21 -19.86
C LEU A 457 6.94 13.99 -20.48
N THR A 458 7.67 13.05 -19.90
CA THR A 458 8.95 12.59 -20.46
C THR A 458 8.75 11.64 -21.65
N ALA A 459 7.70 10.82 -21.59
CA ALA A 459 7.15 9.97 -22.66
C ALA A 459 5.63 9.84 -22.43
N ALA A 460 4.83 9.64 -23.48
CA ALA A 460 3.37 9.72 -23.39
C ALA A 460 2.66 8.58 -24.12
N LYS A 461 1.88 7.79 -23.38
CA LYS A 461 0.97 6.77 -23.92
C LYS A 461 -0.03 7.36 -24.91
N ASN A 462 0.03 6.91 -26.16
CA ASN A 462 -0.92 7.24 -27.24
C ASN A 462 -0.98 8.74 -27.64
N ALA A 463 0.19 9.39 -27.69
CA ALA A 463 0.41 10.79 -28.12
C ALA A 463 0.22 11.87 -27.02
N ALA A 464 1.06 12.90 -27.15
CA ALA A 464 1.51 13.82 -26.10
C ALA A 464 0.42 14.60 -25.34
N MET A 465 0.58 14.67 -24.01
CA MET A 465 -0.12 15.63 -23.15
C MET A 465 0.81 16.28 -22.12
N ARG A 466 1.53 17.35 -22.50
CA ARG A 466 2.18 18.22 -21.51
C ARG A 466 1.11 19.13 -20.92
N VAL A 467 0.60 18.86 -19.71
CA VAL A 467 -0.35 19.72 -19.00
C VAL A 467 0.43 20.77 -18.19
N ARG A 468 0.63 21.97 -18.73
CA ARG A 468 1.17 23.08 -17.93
C ARG A 468 0.01 23.78 -17.23
N SER A 469 0.10 24.03 -15.92
CA SER A 469 -0.72 25.06 -15.27
C SER A 469 0.04 26.37 -15.26
N THR A 470 -0.70 27.46 -15.45
CA THR A 470 -0.18 28.79 -15.73
C THR A 470 0.47 29.42 -14.49
N ALA A 471 1.73 29.06 -14.24
CA ALA A 471 2.65 29.83 -13.42
C ALA A 471 4.11 29.57 -13.86
N SER A 472 4.45 29.83 -15.12
CA SER A 472 5.87 29.94 -15.50
C SER A 472 6.12 30.95 -16.63
N ALA A 473 6.94 31.93 -16.29
CA ALA A 473 7.87 32.79 -17.05
C ALA A 473 7.52 33.38 -18.44
N ASP A 474 6.79 32.70 -19.30
CA ASP A 474 6.61 33.12 -20.71
C ASP A 474 5.14 33.40 -21.10
N ILE A 475 4.21 33.31 -20.15
CA ILE A 475 2.83 33.79 -20.28
C ILE A 475 2.66 34.94 -19.28
N ALA A 476 2.08 36.06 -19.75
CA ALA A 476 2.04 37.33 -19.04
C ALA A 476 1.67 37.15 -17.56
N ALA A 477 2.44 37.79 -16.67
CA ALA A 477 2.39 37.67 -15.21
C ALA A 477 1.04 38.03 -14.53
N ALA A 478 -0.04 38.20 -15.29
CA ALA A 478 -1.38 38.55 -14.83
C ALA A 478 -2.38 37.38 -14.86
N ASP A 479 -2.04 36.21 -15.39
CA ASP A 479 -2.95 35.06 -15.37
C ASP A 479 -2.97 34.40 -13.98
N THR A 480 -3.94 34.81 -13.16
CA THR A 480 -4.09 34.37 -11.76
C THR A 480 -5.20 33.32 -11.59
N TYR A 481 -5.84 32.88 -12.68
CA TYR A 481 -7.13 32.18 -12.62
C TYR A 481 -7.07 30.67 -12.95
N GLY A 482 -5.91 30.17 -13.40
CA GLY A 482 -5.66 28.75 -13.59
C GLY A 482 -6.21 28.21 -14.91
N GLY A 483 -5.33 27.94 -15.86
CA GLY A 483 -5.61 27.19 -17.09
C GLY A 483 -4.83 25.89 -17.19
N TYR A 484 -5.21 25.01 -18.12
CA TYR A 484 -4.40 23.88 -18.55
C TYR A 484 -4.17 23.94 -20.06
N LEU A 485 -2.91 23.80 -20.45
CA LEU A 485 -2.49 23.80 -21.84
C LEU A 485 -1.98 22.42 -22.22
N VAL A 486 -2.28 21.96 -23.44
CA VAL A 486 -1.72 20.73 -24.01
C VAL A 486 -0.75 21.13 -25.11
N GLU A 487 0.54 20.88 -24.92
CA GLU A 487 1.59 21.19 -25.91
C GLU A 487 2.19 19.91 -26.52
N SER A 488 2.61 19.99 -27.79
CA SER A 488 3.50 19.01 -28.43
C SER A 488 4.90 19.60 -28.58
N ARG A 489 5.92 18.77 -28.31
CA ARG A 489 7.35 19.10 -28.51
C ARG A 489 7.98 18.41 -29.72
N PHE A 490 7.19 17.66 -30.50
CA PHE A 490 7.73 16.84 -31.59
C PHE A 490 8.01 17.67 -32.84
N ASP A 491 9.18 17.46 -33.44
CA ASP A 491 9.61 18.13 -34.67
C ASP A 491 8.95 17.57 -35.94
N ALA A 492 8.36 16.37 -35.88
CA ALA A 492 7.67 15.71 -36.99
C ALA A 492 6.27 15.22 -36.56
N GLY A 493 5.30 15.26 -37.48
CA GLY A 493 3.89 14.95 -37.20
C GLY A 493 3.10 16.21 -36.83
N SER A 494 2.52 16.25 -35.63
CA SER A 494 1.72 17.42 -35.19
C SER A 494 2.51 18.72 -35.06
N GLY A 495 3.85 18.69 -35.04
CA GLY A 495 4.74 19.86 -34.95
C GLY A 495 4.79 20.53 -33.57
N PRO A 496 5.81 21.37 -33.27
CA PRO A 496 6.00 21.99 -31.96
C PRO A 496 5.01 23.14 -31.69
N GLY A 497 4.23 23.08 -30.60
CA GLY A 497 3.29 24.14 -30.18
C GLY A 497 2.05 23.65 -29.42
N ILE A 498 1.13 24.57 -29.09
CA ILE A 498 -0.14 24.29 -28.40
C ILE A 498 -1.03 23.41 -29.29
N LYS A 499 -1.70 22.41 -28.71
CA LYS A 499 -2.62 21.48 -29.38
C LYS A 499 -4.06 21.64 -28.91
N GLY A 500 -4.23 22.12 -27.69
CA GLY A 500 -5.50 22.55 -27.17
C GLY A 500 -5.39 22.84 -25.69
N GLY A 501 -6.51 23.13 -25.05
CA GLY A 501 -6.54 23.41 -23.63
C GLY A 501 -7.64 24.38 -23.24
N VAL A 502 -7.62 24.76 -21.98
CA VAL A 502 -8.50 25.77 -21.40
C VAL A 502 -7.63 26.81 -20.73
N GLU A 503 -7.70 28.05 -21.19
CA GLU A 503 -7.04 29.18 -20.56
C GLU A 503 -8.10 30.10 -19.96
N VAL A 504 -7.87 30.64 -18.76
CA VAL A 504 -8.79 31.60 -18.13
C VAL A 504 -8.15 32.97 -18.18
N VAL A 505 -8.68 33.88 -18.99
CA VAL A 505 -8.12 35.21 -19.20
C VAL A 505 -8.95 36.28 -18.51
N ALA A 506 -8.31 37.35 -18.03
CA ALA A 506 -9.01 38.51 -17.53
C ALA A 506 -9.71 39.25 -18.69
N VAL A 507 -11.01 39.51 -18.56
CA VAL A 507 -11.83 40.26 -19.53
C VAL A 507 -11.70 41.76 -19.31
N ASN A 508 -11.41 42.17 -18.08
CA ASN A 508 -11.29 43.57 -17.69
C ASN A 508 -10.48 43.71 -16.39
N THR A 509 -10.11 44.94 -16.07
CA THR A 509 -9.40 45.33 -14.85
C THR A 509 -10.22 45.15 -13.56
N SER A 510 -11.52 44.83 -13.67
CA SER A 510 -12.42 44.60 -12.53
C SER A 510 -12.52 43.13 -12.08
N GLY A 511 -11.70 42.23 -12.65
CA GLY A 511 -11.60 40.83 -12.21
C GLY A 511 -12.64 39.87 -12.81
N SER A 512 -13.34 40.28 -13.89
CA SER A 512 -14.15 39.33 -14.67
C SER A 512 -13.24 38.43 -15.49
N ALA A 513 -13.49 37.13 -15.48
CA ALA A 513 -12.72 36.14 -16.24
C ALA A 513 -13.51 35.62 -17.45
N ALA A 514 -12.79 35.25 -18.51
CA ALA A 514 -13.30 34.51 -19.65
C ALA A 514 -12.51 33.22 -19.79
N THR A 515 -13.16 32.21 -20.35
CA THR A 515 -12.56 30.91 -20.62
C THR A 515 -12.33 30.77 -22.11
N ASN A 516 -11.06 30.71 -22.51
CA ASN A 516 -10.62 30.39 -23.86
C ASN A 516 -10.53 28.87 -23.98
N LEU A 517 -11.28 28.28 -24.90
CA LEU A 517 -10.99 26.94 -25.41
C LEU A 517 -9.95 27.09 -26.52
N LEU A 518 -8.82 26.41 -26.35
CA LEU A 518 -7.73 26.40 -27.30
C LEU A 518 -7.81 25.11 -28.12
N CYS A 519 -7.62 25.19 -29.43
CA CYS A 519 -7.50 24.03 -30.31
C CYS A 519 -6.45 24.31 -31.39
N ALA A 520 -5.57 23.35 -31.67
CA ALA A 520 -4.74 23.41 -32.87
C ALA A 520 -5.50 22.93 -34.10
N THR A 521 -5.10 23.44 -35.26
CA THR A 521 -5.47 22.86 -36.56
C THR A 521 -4.31 22.02 -37.09
N ASN A 522 -4.56 21.25 -38.16
CA ASN A 522 -3.54 20.44 -38.84
C ASN A 522 -2.39 21.27 -39.44
N SER A 523 -2.47 22.61 -39.39
CA SER A 523 -1.56 23.53 -40.07
C SER A 523 -1.05 24.69 -39.21
N THR A 524 -1.61 24.94 -38.02
CA THR A 524 -1.21 26.04 -37.12
C THR A 524 -1.45 25.67 -35.65
N ASN A 525 -0.55 26.13 -34.77
CA ASN A 525 -0.50 25.73 -33.35
C ASN A 525 -1.20 26.69 -32.38
N ASP A 526 -1.81 27.78 -32.85
CA ASP A 526 -2.39 28.79 -31.96
C ASP A 526 -3.74 29.28 -32.50
N VAL A 527 -4.84 28.61 -32.16
CA VAL A 527 -6.19 29.14 -32.43
C VAL A 527 -7.04 29.02 -31.15
N VAL A 528 -7.46 30.17 -30.61
CA VAL A 528 -8.60 30.23 -29.68
C VAL A 528 -9.81 29.79 -30.49
N SER A 529 -10.32 28.59 -30.26
CA SER A 529 -11.49 28.08 -30.98
C SER A 529 -12.78 28.69 -30.43
N PHE A 530 -12.76 29.13 -29.17
CA PHE A 530 -13.94 29.62 -28.49
C PHE A 530 -13.59 30.47 -27.25
N GLN A 531 -14.22 31.64 -27.04
CA GLN A 531 -14.12 32.37 -25.77
C GLN A 531 -15.51 32.50 -25.10
N ALA A 532 -15.65 31.95 -23.90
CA ALA A 532 -16.88 32.07 -23.09
C ALA A 532 -16.68 33.10 -21.97
N SER A 533 -17.57 34.09 -21.88
CA SER A 533 -17.52 35.14 -20.86
C SER A 533 -18.91 35.53 -20.36
N VAL A 534 -18.97 36.47 -19.39
CA VAL A 534 -20.24 37.10 -18.97
C VAL A 534 -20.96 37.84 -20.09
N ALA A 535 -20.25 38.20 -21.17
CA ALA A 535 -20.83 38.79 -22.38
C ALA A 535 -21.37 37.74 -23.37
N GLY A 536 -21.21 36.44 -23.07
CA GLY A 536 -21.68 35.32 -23.89
C GLY A 536 -20.56 34.54 -24.56
N LEU A 537 -20.98 33.73 -25.52
CA LEU A 537 -20.16 32.90 -26.41
C LEU A 537 -19.57 33.80 -27.51
N VAL A 538 -18.28 34.12 -27.46
CA VAL A 538 -17.56 34.99 -28.41
C VAL A 538 -16.64 34.14 -29.32
N PRO A 539 -16.91 34.07 -30.63
CA PRO A 539 -16.00 33.43 -31.58
C PRO A 539 -14.74 34.28 -31.85
N PRO A 540 -13.61 33.67 -32.26
CA PRO A 540 -12.38 34.39 -32.57
C PRO A 540 -12.54 35.28 -33.83
N THR A 541 -11.71 36.33 -33.94
CA THR A 541 -11.77 37.33 -35.02
C THR A 541 -11.34 36.83 -36.41
N ASP A 542 -10.92 35.57 -36.56
CA ASP A 542 -10.57 34.97 -37.86
C ASP A 542 -11.81 34.38 -38.54
N ASN A 543 -12.56 35.26 -39.21
CA ASN A 543 -13.84 35.00 -39.87
C ASN A 543 -13.77 34.06 -41.09
N ALA A 544 -12.65 33.42 -41.40
CA ALA A 544 -12.52 32.63 -42.62
C ALA A 544 -13.22 31.26 -42.54
N ARG A 545 -13.42 30.70 -41.34
CA ARG A 545 -13.82 29.28 -41.18
C ARG A 545 -14.85 29.02 -40.07
N ASP A 546 -15.57 30.03 -39.64
CA ASP A 546 -16.41 29.93 -38.45
C ASP A 546 -17.81 29.34 -38.69
N ILE A 547 -18.39 28.84 -37.60
CA ILE A 547 -19.82 28.53 -37.46
C ILE A 547 -20.56 29.88 -37.44
N GLY A 548 -21.01 30.31 -38.61
CA GLY A 548 -21.46 31.68 -38.91
C GLY A 548 -20.89 32.22 -40.22
N SER A 549 -19.99 31.49 -40.89
CA SER A 549 -19.59 31.78 -42.27
C SER A 549 -20.79 31.72 -43.21
N ALA A 550 -20.71 32.39 -44.36
CA ALA A 550 -21.79 32.46 -45.34
C ALA A 550 -22.36 31.08 -45.78
N GLY A 551 -21.64 29.98 -45.50
CA GLY A 551 -22.06 28.60 -45.78
C GLY A 551 -22.55 27.77 -44.58
N ALA A 552 -22.46 28.23 -43.32
CA ALA A 552 -22.83 27.43 -42.15
C ALA A 552 -23.44 28.30 -41.03
N ASN A 553 -24.77 28.46 -41.04
CA ASN A 553 -25.49 29.24 -40.02
C ASN A 553 -25.93 28.37 -38.84
N ILE A 554 -25.39 28.62 -37.63
CA ILE A 554 -26.15 28.35 -36.40
C ILE A 554 -27.21 29.45 -36.28
N ARG A 555 -28.47 29.04 -36.09
CA ARG A 555 -29.53 29.93 -35.60
C ARG A 555 -29.10 30.46 -34.25
N THR A 556 -28.79 31.74 -34.17
CA THR A 556 -28.78 32.47 -32.90
C THR A 556 -30.18 32.35 -32.30
N VAL A 557 -30.36 31.51 -31.28
CA VAL A 557 -31.61 31.47 -30.51
C VAL A 557 -31.59 32.69 -29.59
N PHE A 558 -32.09 33.82 -30.08
CA PHE A 558 -32.40 34.94 -29.21
C PHE A 558 -33.63 34.55 -28.37
N THR A 559 -33.43 34.37 -27.06
CA THR A 559 -34.53 34.15 -26.08
C THR A 559 -35.33 35.42 -25.79
N ARG A 560 -35.12 36.53 -26.54
CA ARG A 560 -35.91 37.77 -26.51
C ARG A 560 -35.97 38.42 -27.89
N ALA A 561 -37.05 39.16 -28.18
CA ALA A 561 -37.23 39.88 -29.43
C ALA A 561 -36.06 40.85 -29.71
N THR A 562 -35.50 40.78 -30.92
CA THR A 562 -34.45 41.71 -31.38
C THR A 562 -35.00 43.14 -31.40
N ARG A 563 -34.44 44.02 -30.58
CA ARG A 563 -34.78 45.45 -30.57
C ARG A 563 -33.72 46.24 -31.33
N LEU A 564 -34.13 46.96 -32.38
CA LEU A 564 -33.26 47.90 -33.08
C LEU A 564 -33.02 49.13 -32.20
N ARG A 565 -31.79 49.66 -32.20
CA ARG A 565 -31.45 50.92 -31.51
C ARG A 565 -32.22 52.08 -32.17
N PRO A 566 -32.95 52.93 -31.42
CA PRO A 566 -33.64 54.09 -31.98
C PRO A 566 -32.65 55.21 -32.34
N TYR A 567 -32.90 55.87 -33.47
CA TYR A 567 -32.26 57.13 -33.89
C TYR A 567 -33.29 58.25 -33.97
N SER A 568 -32.89 59.51 -33.73
CA SER A 568 -33.70 60.64 -34.18
C SER A 568 -33.49 60.85 -35.68
N ALA A 569 -34.45 61.43 -36.38
CA ALA A 569 -34.33 61.76 -37.81
C ALA A 569 -33.16 62.73 -38.07
N ALA A 570 -32.82 63.58 -37.09
CA ALA A 570 -31.70 64.51 -37.16
C ALA A 570 -30.33 63.83 -36.96
N ASP A 571 -30.30 62.70 -36.24
CA ASP A 571 -29.08 61.95 -35.90
C ASP A 571 -28.88 60.71 -36.78
N LEU A 572 -29.58 60.62 -37.90
CA LEU A 572 -29.41 59.52 -38.84
C LEU A 572 -28.00 59.54 -39.44
N PRO A 573 -27.27 58.40 -39.42
CA PRO A 573 -26.01 58.32 -40.13
C PRO A 573 -26.25 58.50 -41.64
N PRO A 574 -25.25 58.95 -42.42
CA PRO A 574 -25.39 59.08 -43.87
C PRO A 574 -25.84 57.75 -44.50
N ALA A 575 -26.88 57.78 -45.34
CA ALA A 575 -27.45 56.57 -45.93
C ALA A 575 -26.45 55.81 -46.81
N ALA A 576 -25.55 56.52 -47.48
CA ALA A 576 -24.50 55.95 -48.32
C ALA A 576 -23.54 55.01 -47.57
N ASP A 577 -23.31 55.29 -46.28
CA ASP A 577 -22.39 54.49 -45.44
C ASP A 577 -23.06 53.21 -44.91
N ALA A 578 -24.36 53.04 -45.15
CA ALA A 578 -25.18 51.99 -44.53
C ALA A 578 -26.16 51.31 -45.51
N ALA A 579 -25.83 51.21 -46.81
CA ALA A 579 -26.71 50.61 -47.81
C ALA A 579 -27.21 49.20 -47.40
N GLY A 580 -28.53 49.00 -47.41
CA GLY A 580 -29.19 47.76 -47.02
C GLY A 580 -29.44 47.59 -45.51
N ALA A 581 -28.97 48.51 -44.66
CA ALA A 581 -29.22 48.45 -43.22
C ALA A 581 -30.67 48.82 -42.87
N LEU A 582 -31.22 48.18 -41.83
CA LEU A 582 -32.55 48.44 -41.27
C LEU A 582 -32.40 49.05 -39.87
N ILE A 583 -33.04 50.19 -39.63
CA ILE A 583 -32.99 50.91 -38.35
C ILE A 583 -34.39 51.30 -37.87
N HIS A 584 -34.50 51.56 -36.56
CA HIS A 584 -35.67 52.18 -35.97
C HIS A 584 -35.40 53.68 -35.79
N VAL A 585 -36.27 54.54 -36.33
CA VAL A 585 -36.20 55.99 -36.21
C VAL A 585 -37.34 56.44 -35.30
N ALA A 586 -37.04 57.06 -34.17
CA ALA A 586 -38.00 57.36 -33.11
C ALA A 586 -38.99 58.48 -33.48
N ASP A 587 -38.64 59.36 -34.43
CA ASP A 587 -39.40 60.55 -34.83
C ASP A 587 -39.38 60.76 -36.36
N GLY A 588 -39.25 59.67 -37.13
CA GLY A 588 -39.04 59.73 -38.58
C GLY A 588 -40.28 60.13 -39.39
N ASP A 589 -41.36 59.34 -39.33
CA ASP A 589 -42.51 59.54 -40.22
C ASP A 589 -43.46 60.61 -39.66
N GLY A 590 -43.32 61.85 -40.12
CA GLY A 590 -44.14 62.96 -39.62
C GLY A 590 -43.99 63.19 -38.10
N GLY A 591 -42.81 62.87 -37.55
CA GLY A 591 -42.53 62.93 -36.11
C GLY A 591 -42.87 61.67 -35.33
N GLN A 592 -43.34 60.59 -35.98
CA GLN A 592 -43.68 59.32 -35.34
C GLN A 592 -42.59 58.25 -35.54
N PRO A 593 -42.49 57.27 -34.63
CA PRO A 593 -41.55 56.17 -34.76
C PRO A 593 -41.81 55.34 -36.02
N CYS A 594 -40.76 55.00 -36.77
CA CYS A 594 -40.85 54.17 -37.96
C CYS A 594 -39.63 53.28 -38.14
N LEU A 595 -39.77 52.24 -38.95
CA LEU A 595 -38.63 51.48 -39.48
C LEU A 595 -38.16 52.14 -40.76
N ALA A 596 -36.85 52.22 -40.97
CA ALA A 596 -36.25 52.74 -42.19
C ALA A 596 -35.14 51.81 -42.69
N VAL A 597 -35.05 51.68 -44.02
CA VAL A 597 -33.99 50.95 -44.71
C VAL A 597 -33.18 51.93 -45.56
N SER A 598 -31.86 51.83 -45.55
CA SER A 598 -31.03 52.63 -46.45
C SER A 598 -30.99 51.98 -47.83
N ASP A 599 -31.27 52.75 -48.87
CA ASP A 599 -31.06 52.32 -50.27
C ASP A 599 -29.65 52.68 -50.80
N GLY A 600 -28.76 53.14 -49.91
CA GLY A 600 -27.42 53.63 -50.26
C GLY A 600 -27.39 55.09 -50.73
N THR A 601 -28.54 55.76 -50.81
CA THR A 601 -28.62 57.19 -51.15
C THR A 601 -29.50 57.97 -50.17
N ALA A 602 -30.54 57.35 -49.63
CA ALA A 602 -31.42 57.91 -48.62
C ALA A 602 -31.95 56.82 -47.67
N TRP A 603 -32.36 57.24 -46.49
CA TRP A 603 -33.16 56.40 -45.60
C TRP A 603 -34.61 56.39 -46.09
N ARG A 604 -35.08 55.21 -46.50
CA ARG A 604 -36.45 54.98 -46.94
C ARG A 604 -37.25 54.39 -45.80
N ARG A 605 -38.36 55.04 -45.46
CA ARG A 605 -39.33 54.48 -44.53
C ARG A 605 -39.83 53.14 -45.06
N VAL A 606 -39.85 52.13 -44.19
CA VAL A 606 -40.54 50.87 -44.41
C VAL A 606 -41.97 51.03 -43.88
N PRO A 607 -43.00 51.02 -44.74
CA PRO A 607 -44.38 51.06 -44.27
C PRO A 607 -44.67 49.77 -43.51
N LEU A 608 -45.12 49.90 -42.27
CA LEU A 608 -45.67 48.76 -41.53
C LEU A 608 -47.09 48.52 -42.03
N GLY A 609 -47.42 47.25 -42.28
CA GLY A 609 -48.79 46.84 -42.59
C GLY A 609 -49.70 46.94 -41.36
N ASP A 610 -50.90 46.37 -41.48
CA ASP A 610 -51.86 46.35 -40.38
C ASP A 610 -51.30 45.71 -39.12
N ALA A 611 -51.80 46.12 -37.95
CA ALA A 611 -51.43 45.52 -36.68
C ALA A 611 -51.73 44.02 -36.69
N ILE A 612 -50.76 43.21 -36.30
CA ILE A 612 -50.96 41.77 -36.12
C ILE A 612 -51.80 41.58 -34.85
N SER A 613 -53.01 41.03 -34.99
CA SER A 613 -53.94 40.72 -33.89
C SER A 613 -53.59 39.43 -33.17
#